data_AF-A0A0F9E2X6-F1
#
_entry.id   AF-A0A0F9E2X6-F1
#
_cell.length_a   1.000
_cell.length_b   1.000
_cell.length_c   1.000
_cell.angle_alpha   90.00
_cell.angle_beta   90.00
_cell.angle_gamma   90.00
#
_symmetry.space_group_name_H-M   'P 1'
#
loop_
_entity.id
_entity.type
_entity.pdbx_description
1 polymer ?
#
loop_
_entity_poly.entity_id
_entity_poly.type
_entity_poly.pdbx_seq_one_letter_code
_entity_poly.pdbx_strand_id
1 'polypeptide(L)'
;MVHALKEIWRVLVPDGILLDWRHLSTNCSVEIVSGEQVHLAGLLADSMKMENTDADKSLAQLESEGWFIFERQQSLDYAWYWDTFDEMKAHTEKPIELDWRPPVIITQAVLTEAQRLVAESGENTKVRIRFNMVISQYRRGG
;
A
#
# COMPACT_ATOMS: atom_id res chain seq x y z
N MET A 1 18.99 1.38 -1.86
CA MET A 1 18.16 0.65 -2.85
C MET A 1 19.01 0.03 -3.96
N VAL A 2 19.81 0.81 -4.70
CA VAL A 2 20.67 0.29 -5.80
C VAL A 2 21.49 -0.94 -5.42
N HIS A 3 22.16 -0.96 -4.26
CA HIS A 3 22.95 -2.13 -3.84
C HIS A 3 22.12 -3.43 -3.71
N ALA A 4 20.91 -3.33 -3.15
CA ALA A 4 20.02 -4.49 -3.02
C ALA A 4 19.56 -5.01 -4.39
N LEU A 5 19.21 -4.11 -5.32
CA LEU A 5 18.81 -4.49 -6.67
C LEU A 5 19.97 -5.15 -7.45
N LYS A 6 21.21 -4.68 -7.24
CA LYS A 6 22.40 -5.32 -7.83
C LYS A 6 22.63 -6.72 -7.27
N GLU A 7 22.46 -6.92 -5.96
CA GLU A 7 22.55 -8.25 -5.36
C GLU A 7 21.42 -9.17 -5.83
N ILE A 8 20.20 -8.67 -5.98
CA ILE A 8 19.08 -9.43 -6.57
C ILE A 8 19.44 -9.87 -8.00
N TRP A 9 19.93 -8.95 -8.84
CA TRP A 9 20.36 -9.30 -10.20
C TRP A 9 21.43 -10.39 -10.22
N ARG A 10 22.41 -10.31 -9.31
CA ARG A 10 23.51 -11.28 -9.19
C ARG A 10 23.02 -12.70 -8.88
N VAL A 11 21.96 -12.82 -8.07
CA VAL A 11 21.44 -14.14 -7.62
C VAL A 11 20.29 -14.68 -8.47
N LEU A 12 19.63 -13.84 -9.27
CA LEU A 12 18.61 -14.31 -10.21
C LEU A 12 19.25 -15.23 -11.25
N VAL A 13 18.58 -16.32 -11.63
CA VAL A 13 19.00 -17.14 -12.78
C VAL A 13 18.85 -16.37 -14.10
N PRO A 14 19.47 -16.81 -15.21
CA PRO A 14 19.12 -16.30 -16.53
C PRO A 14 17.60 -16.34 -16.74
N ASP A 15 17.04 -15.28 -17.34
CA ASP A 15 15.59 -15.08 -17.49
C ASP A 15 14.78 -15.02 -16.18
N GLY A 16 15.46 -14.90 -15.03
CA GLY A 16 14.83 -14.73 -13.73
C GLY A 16 14.00 -13.46 -13.65
N ILE A 17 12.99 -13.46 -12.77
CA ILE A 17 12.02 -12.38 -12.65
C ILE A 17 12.18 -11.67 -11.31
N LEU A 18 12.25 -10.35 -11.35
CA LEU A 18 12.05 -9.47 -10.20
C LEU A 18 10.60 -9.00 -10.20
N LEU A 19 9.91 -9.23 -9.08
CA LEU A 19 8.62 -8.61 -8.78
C LEU A 19 8.85 -7.46 -7.79
N ASP A 20 8.57 -6.25 -8.25
CA ASP A 20 8.57 -5.04 -7.45
C ASP A 20 7.13 -4.72 -7.06
N TRP A 21 6.83 -4.72 -5.76
CA TRP A 21 5.49 -4.49 -5.24
C TRP A 21 5.51 -3.32 -4.27
N ARG A 22 4.77 -2.25 -4.59
CA ARG A 22 4.76 -1.00 -3.83
C ARG A 22 3.36 -0.42 -3.69
N HIS A 23 3.14 0.30 -2.59
CA HIS A 23 1.95 1.14 -2.43
C HIS A 23 2.05 2.34 -3.37
N LEU A 24 0.94 2.68 -4.02
CA LEU A 24 0.77 4.00 -4.59
C LEU A 24 0.52 4.95 -3.42
N SER A 25 1.40 5.93 -3.26
CA SER A 25 1.45 6.87 -2.14
C SER A 25 0.25 7.84 -2.05
N THR A 26 -0.81 7.61 -2.83
CA THR A 26 -1.94 8.53 -2.95
C THR A 26 -3.27 7.86 -2.63
N ASN A 27 -4.08 8.58 -1.86
CA ASN A 27 -5.53 8.36 -1.70
C ASN A 27 -5.94 7.01 -1.11
N CYS A 28 -5.31 6.57 -0.01
CA CYS A 28 -5.86 5.46 0.76
C CYS A 28 -7.13 5.93 1.50
N SER A 29 -8.26 5.27 1.26
CA SER A 29 -9.55 5.64 1.83
C SER A 29 -9.88 4.82 3.07
N VAL A 30 -10.52 5.48 4.04
CA VAL A 30 -11.23 4.83 5.15
C VAL A 30 -12.70 4.81 4.80
N GLU A 31 -13.30 3.63 4.83
CA GLU A 31 -14.63 3.37 4.31
C GLU A 31 -15.43 2.52 5.30
N ILE A 32 -16.73 2.74 5.34
CA ILE A 32 -17.68 1.95 6.11
C ILE A 32 -18.48 1.10 5.13
N VAL A 33 -18.43 -0.21 5.30
CA VAL A 33 -19.06 -1.19 4.41
C VAL A 33 -20.23 -1.84 5.13
N SER A 34 -21.44 -1.68 4.61
CA SER A 34 -22.66 -2.30 5.14
C SER A 34 -23.42 -2.97 3.99
N GLY A 35 -23.40 -4.30 3.95
CA GLY A 35 -23.92 -5.06 2.81
C GLY A 35 -23.21 -4.68 1.50
N GLU A 36 -23.98 -4.19 0.52
CA GLU A 36 -23.47 -3.70 -0.78
C GLU A 36 -23.11 -2.20 -0.76
N GLN A 37 -23.42 -1.49 0.33
CA GLN A 37 -23.17 -0.06 0.45
C GLN A 37 -21.76 0.20 0.99
N VAL A 38 -21.12 1.21 0.40
CA VAL A 38 -19.81 1.70 0.82
C VAL A 38 -19.92 3.20 1.04
N HIS A 39 -19.63 3.64 2.26
CA HIS A 39 -19.60 5.04 2.65
C HIS A 39 -18.16 5.48 2.90
N LEU A 40 -17.75 6.58 2.29
CA LEU A 40 -16.41 7.13 2.47
C LEU A 40 -16.36 7.95 3.76
N ALA A 41 -15.57 7.53 4.74
CA ALA A 41 -15.29 8.31 5.95
C ALA A 41 -14.20 9.36 5.73
N GLY A 42 -13.32 9.12 4.75
CA GLY A 42 -12.35 10.09 4.26
C GLY A 42 -11.04 9.45 3.83
N LEU A 43 -9.98 10.25 3.72
CA LEU A 43 -8.67 9.80 3.27
C LEU A 43 -7.68 9.75 4.43
N LEU A 44 -6.82 8.75 4.43
CA LEU A 44 -5.66 8.71 5.33
C LEU A 44 -4.81 9.97 5.11
N ALA A 45 -4.26 10.52 6.19
CA ALA A 45 -3.38 11.66 6.07
C ALA A 45 -2.15 11.28 5.22
N ASP A 46 -1.64 12.27 4.48
CA ASP A 46 -0.48 12.24 3.56
C ASP A 46 0.85 11.73 4.15
N SER A 47 0.82 11.10 5.33
CA SER A 47 1.92 10.32 5.93
C SER A 47 2.53 9.28 4.99
N MET A 48 1.79 8.83 3.98
CA MET A 48 2.26 7.92 2.93
C MET A 48 2.85 8.61 1.70
N LYS A 49 3.09 9.94 1.72
CA LYS A 49 3.99 10.63 0.76
C LYS A 49 5.46 10.23 0.97
N MET A 50 5.74 8.95 1.22
CA MET A 50 6.98 8.37 0.75
C MET A 50 6.87 8.38 -0.77
N GLU A 51 7.28 9.49 -1.36
CA GLU A 51 7.56 9.53 -2.79
C GLU A 51 8.50 8.36 -3.07
N ASN A 52 8.04 7.37 -3.81
CA ASN A 52 8.84 6.24 -4.26
C ASN A 52 9.96 6.68 -5.23
N THR A 53 10.28 7.98 -5.29
CA THR A 53 11.18 8.60 -6.25
C THR A 53 12.58 8.00 -6.22
N ASP A 54 13.10 7.62 -5.05
CA ASP A 54 14.42 6.98 -4.98
C ASP A 54 14.39 5.52 -5.44
N ALA A 55 13.27 4.81 -5.25
CA ALA A 55 13.05 3.48 -5.79
C ALA A 55 12.93 3.53 -7.32
N ASP A 56 12.11 4.46 -7.82
CA ASP A 56 11.89 4.68 -9.24
C ASP A 56 13.18 5.08 -9.94
N LYS A 57 13.97 6.01 -9.36
CA LYS A 57 15.29 6.39 -9.88
C LYS A 57 16.24 5.19 -9.91
N SER A 58 16.25 4.37 -8.86
CA SER A 58 17.13 3.19 -8.79
C SER A 58 16.79 2.15 -9.86
N LEU A 59 15.49 1.88 -10.08
CA LEU A 59 15.03 0.96 -11.12
C LEU A 59 15.31 1.51 -12.51
N ALA A 60 14.95 2.77 -12.78
CA ALA A 60 15.21 3.43 -14.06
C ALA A 60 16.71 3.45 -14.40
N GLN A 61 17.59 3.66 -13.41
CA GLN A 61 19.03 3.56 -13.61
C GLN A 61 19.43 2.15 -14.05
N LEU A 62 19.00 1.10 -13.35
CA LEU A 62 19.42 -0.27 -13.65
C LEU A 62 18.79 -0.80 -14.95
N GLU A 63 17.61 -0.32 -15.33
CA GLU A 63 17.05 -0.55 -16.65
C GLU A 63 17.90 0.10 -17.75
N SER A 64 18.34 1.35 -17.54
CA SER A 64 19.22 2.04 -18.51
C SER A 64 20.59 1.38 -18.64
N GLU A 65 21.07 0.72 -17.57
CA GLU A 65 22.29 -0.08 -17.57
C GLU A 65 22.09 -1.49 -18.17
N GLY A 66 20.85 -1.87 -18.51
CA GLY A 66 20.52 -3.16 -19.11
C GLY A 66 20.44 -4.32 -18.11
N TRP A 67 20.47 -4.06 -16.81
CA TRP A 67 20.44 -5.11 -15.78
C TRP A 67 19.05 -5.72 -15.64
N PHE A 68 18.02 -4.91 -15.83
CA PHE A 68 16.63 -5.34 -15.79
C PHE A 68 15.87 -4.84 -17.02
N ILE A 69 14.93 -5.64 -17.49
CA ILE A 69 14.05 -5.32 -18.62
C ILE A 69 12.63 -5.27 -18.08
N PHE A 70 12.00 -4.10 -18.10
CA PHE A 70 10.60 -3.96 -17.73
C PHE A 70 9.71 -4.78 -18.69
N GLU A 71 8.82 -5.60 -18.14
CA GLU A 71 7.88 -6.40 -18.93
C GLU A 71 6.45 -5.88 -18.84
N ARG A 72 5.98 -5.60 -17.61
CA ARG A 72 4.61 -5.16 -17.35
C ARG A 72 4.45 -4.58 -15.96
N GLN A 73 3.38 -3.80 -15.79
CA GLN A 73 2.91 -3.32 -14.51
C GLN A 73 1.40 -3.52 -14.41
N GLN A 74 0.93 -3.86 -13.22
CA GLN A 74 -0.50 -4.01 -12.91
C GLN A 74 -0.84 -3.28 -11.63
N SER A 75 -2.04 -2.69 -11.59
CA SER A 75 -2.62 -2.14 -10.37
C SER A 75 -3.34 -3.25 -9.61
N LEU A 76 -3.19 -3.25 -8.29
CA LEU A 76 -3.88 -4.16 -7.39
C LEU A 76 -4.59 -3.35 -6.30
N ASP A 77 -5.89 -3.58 -6.19
CA ASP A 77 -6.68 -3.12 -5.06
C ASP A 77 -6.44 -4.06 -3.87
N TYR A 78 -6.05 -3.47 -2.75
CA TYR A 78 -5.86 -4.19 -1.51
C TYR A 78 -6.64 -3.51 -0.39
N ALA A 79 -7.19 -4.29 0.51
CA ALA A 79 -8.00 -3.75 1.59
C ALA A 79 -7.81 -4.52 2.88
N TRP A 80 -7.76 -3.77 3.97
CA TRP A 80 -7.91 -4.31 5.32
C TRP A 80 -9.33 -4.11 5.79
N TYR A 81 -9.86 -5.09 6.51
CA TYR A 81 -11.20 -5.08 7.06
C TYR A 81 -11.13 -5.35 8.56
N TRP A 82 -11.97 -4.64 9.31
CA TRP A 82 -12.19 -4.85 10.73
C TRP A 82 -13.68 -4.88 11.01
N ASP A 83 -14.07 -5.62 12.03
CA ASP A 83 -15.47 -5.70 12.46
C ASP A 83 -15.85 -4.48 13.29
N THR A 84 -14.86 -3.86 13.95
CA THR A 84 -15.07 -2.62 14.70
C THR A 84 -14.04 -1.55 14.40
N PHE A 85 -14.43 -0.31 14.65
CA PHE A 85 -13.55 0.84 14.56
C PHE A 85 -12.41 0.79 15.60
N ASP A 86 -12.70 0.30 16.80
CA ASP A 86 -11.69 0.18 17.87
C ASP A 86 -10.61 -0.84 17.51
N GLU A 87 -10.96 -1.94 16.83
CA GLU A 87 -10.00 -2.89 16.29
C GLU A 87 -9.08 -2.27 15.24
N MET A 88 -9.66 -1.51 14.29
CA MET A 88 -8.89 -0.79 13.28
C MET A 88 -7.90 0.16 13.94
N LYS A 89 -8.38 0.99 14.88
CA LYS A 89 -7.54 1.96 15.60
C LYS A 89 -6.41 1.27 16.37
N ALA A 90 -6.73 0.22 17.12
CA ALA A 90 -5.75 -0.57 17.85
C ALA A 90 -4.73 -1.28 16.93
N HIS A 91 -5.09 -1.57 15.68
CA HIS A 91 -4.15 -2.10 14.70
C HIS A 91 -3.23 -1.01 14.14
N THR A 92 -3.76 0.16 13.80
CA THR A 92 -3.00 1.23 13.15
C THR A 92 -2.12 2.05 14.10
N GLU A 93 -2.45 2.10 15.39
CA GLU A 93 -1.71 2.86 16.41
C GLU A 93 -0.58 2.04 17.10
N LYS A 94 -0.44 0.75 16.78
CA LYS A 94 0.62 -0.10 17.37
C LYS A 94 2.01 0.42 16.99
N PRO A 95 2.93 0.56 17.96
CA PRO A 95 4.32 0.96 17.69
C PRO A 95 5.01 -0.01 16.72
N ILE A 96 5.77 0.58 15.79
CA ILE A 96 6.44 0.00 14.61
C ILE A 96 7.58 -0.98 14.97
N GLU A 97 7.81 -1.29 16.25
CA GLU A 97 9.01 -2.02 16.72
C GLU A 97 9.17 -3.43 16.13
N LEU A 98 8.12 -4.00 15.52
CA LEU A 98 8.14 -5.30 14.84
C LEU A 98 7.63 -5.28 13.39
N ASP A 99 7.08 -4.16 12.92
CA ASP A 99 6.46 -4.07 11.60
C ASP A 99 7.22 -3.05 10.74
N TRP A 100 7.77 -3.49 9.63
CA TRP A 100 8.42 -2.68 8.60
C TRP A 100 7.46 -1.69 7.89
N ARG A 101 6.27 -1.47 8.45
CA ARG A 101 5.17 -0.72 7.84
C ARG A 101 5.24 0.75 8.26
N PRO A 102 5.04 1.69 7.33
CA PRO A 102 4.90 3.10 7.69
C PRO A 102 3.66 3.30 8.58
N PRO A 103 3.70 4.26 9.51
CA PRO A 103 2.55 4.55 10.37
C PRO A 103 1.37 5.00 9.52
N VAL A 104 0.21 4.38 9.73
CA VAL A 104 -1.05 4.81 9.12
C VAL A 104 -1.62 5.94 9.96
N ILE A 105 -1.53 7.18 9.47
CA ILE A 105 -2.09 8.33 10.18
C ILE A 105 -3.55 8.54 9.77
N ILE A 106 -4.46 8.26 10.69
CA ILE A 106 -5.90 8.55 10.54
C ILE A 106 -6.18 9.88 11.24
N THR A 107 -6.67 10.89 10.50
CA THR A 107 -6.97 12.19 11.10
C THR A 107 -8.20 12.12 12.00
N GLN A 108 -8.28 12.99 13.01
CA GLN A 108 -9.45 13.07 13.88
C GLN A 108 -10.76 13.33 13.11
N ALA A 109 -10.71 14.05 11.99
CA ALA A 109 -11.88 14.27 11.14
C ALA A 109 -12.40 12.96 10.54
N VAL A 110 -11.51 12.13 10.01
CA VAL A 110 -11.84 10.80 9.47
C VAL A 110 -12.33 9.87 10.59
N LEU A 111 -11.71 9.95 11.77
CA LEU A 111 -12.15 9.17 12.93
C LEU A 111 -13.59 9.51 13.31
N THR A 112 -13.91 10.81 13.43
CA THR A 112 -15.26 11.27 13.78
C THR A 112 -16.30 10.86 12.72
N GLU A 113 -15.96 11.01 11.44
CA GLU A 113 -16.89 10.66 10.35
C GLU A 113 -17.12 9.14 10.27
N ALA A 114 -16.07 8.33 10.43
CA ALA A 114 -16.20 6.88 10.48
C ALA A 114 -17.11 6.43 11.61
N GLN A 115 -16.97 7.00 12.81
CA GLN A 115 -17.84 6.70 13.95
C GLN A 115 -19.30 7.06 13.68
N ARG A 116 -19.55 8.23 13.06
CA ARG A 116 -20.90 8.66 12.64
C ARG A 116 -21.51 7.65 11.67
N LEU A 117 -20.76 7.27 10.63
CA LEU A 117 -21.22 6.32 9.61
C LEU A 117 -21.48 4.92 10.18
N VAL A 118 -20.65 4.43 11.11
CA VAL A 118 -20.90 3.15 11.79
C VAL A 118 -22.19 3.18 12.61
N ALA A 119 -22.45 4.27 13.34
CA ALA A 119 -23.67 4.43 14.11
C ALA A 119 -24.94 4.46 13.24
N GLU A 120 -24.83 4.96 12.00
CA GLU A 120 -25.93 5.03 11.03
C GLU A 120 -26.14 3.74 10.24
N SER A 121 -25.09 2.93 10.05
CA SER A 121 -25.11 1.77 9.14
C SER A 121 -25.66 0.48 9.75
N GLY A 122 -25.95 0.46 11.06
CA GLY A 122 -26.60 -0.66 11.75
C GLY A 122 -25.72 -1.90 11.92
N GLU A 123 -26.35 -3.05 12.18
CA GLU A 123 -25.67 -4.34 12.38
C GLU A 123 -24.95 -4.82 11.11
N ASN A 124 -23.86 -5.60 11.27
CA ASN A 124 -23.04 -6.15 10.18
C ASN A 124 -22.24 -5.13 9.35
N THR A 125 -21.92 -3.99 9.96
CA THR A 125 -21.03 -2.98 9.40
C THR A 125 -19.56 -3.35 9.61
N LYS A 126 -18.72 -3.19 8.58
CA LYS A 126 -17.25 -3.33 8.67
C LYS A 126 -16.56 -2.02 8.38
N VAL A 127 -15.42 -1.80 9.02
CA VAL A 127 -14.51 -0.71 8.66
C VAL A 127 -13.50 -1.25 7.66
N ARG A 128 -13.25 -0.51 6.58
CA ARG A 128 -12.30 -0.86 5.52
C ARG A 128 -11.28 0.25 5.33
N ILE A 129 -10.00 -0.11 5.23
CA ILE A 129 -8.99 0.77 4.66
C ILE A 129 -8.59 0.20 3.32
N ARG A 130 -8.75 0.98 2.25
CA ARG A 130 -8.37 0.59 0.89
C ARG A 130 -7.03 1.21 0.51
N PHE A 131 -6.16 0.37 -0.05
CA PHE A 131 -4.86 0.70 -0.57
C PHE A 131 -4.83 0.41 -2.07
N ASN A 132 -4.23 1.31 -2.83
CA ASN A 132 -3.87 1.05 -4.22
C ASN A 132 -2.40 0.64 -4.25
N MET A 133 -2.10 -0.46 -4.92
CA MET A 133 -0.74 -0.96 -5.08
C MET A 133 -0.42 -1.14 -6.54
N VAL A 134 0.87 -1.13 -6.86
CA VAL A 134 1.40 -1.50 -8.16
C VAL A 134 2.33 -2.67 -8.01
N ILE A 135 2.21 -3.62 -8.93
CA ILE A 135 3.14 -4.73 -9.08
C ILE A 135 3.77 -4.57 -10.46
N SER A 136 5.08 -4.34 -10.47
CA SER A 136 5.89 -4.25 -11.67
C SER A 136 6.74 -5.50 -11.80
N GLN A 137 6.82 -6.02 -13.02
CA GLN A 137 7.59 -7.20 -13.36
C GLN A 137 8.77 -6.81 -14.25
N TYR A 138 9.96 -7.24 -13.84
CA TYR A 138 11.19 -7.06 -14.59
C TYR A 138 11.86 -8.40 -14.84
N ARG A 139 12.33 -8.61 -16.06
CA ARG A 139 13.19 -9.74 -16.41
C ARG A 139 14.64 -9.38 -16.17
N ARG A 140 15.45 -10.33 -15.71
CA ARG A 140 16.90 -10.19 -15.64
C ARG A 140 17.47 -9.95 -17.05
N GLY A 141 18.18 -8.86 -17.24
CA GLY A 141 18.93 -8.56 -18.45
C GLY A 141 20.23 -9.37 -18.54
N GLY A 142 20.81 -9.39 -19.74
CA GLY A 142 22.01 -10.16 -20.10
C GLY A 142 23.30 -9.68 -19.46
#